data_AF-A0A6L4WNS8-F1
#
_entry.id   AF-A0A6L4WNS8-F1
#
_cell.length_a   1.000
_cell.length_b   1.000
_cell.length_c   1.000
_cell.angle_alpha   90.00
_cell.angle_beta   90.00
_cell.angle_gamma   90.00
#
_symmetry.space_group_name_H-M   'P 1'
#
loop_
_entity.id
_entity.type
_entity.pdbx_description
1 polymer ?
#
loop_
_entity_poly.entity_id
_entity_poly.type
_entity_poly.pdbx_seq_one_letter_code
_entity_poly.pdbx_strand_id
1 'polypeptide(L)'
;MSLIGAVSMGTGVMIGAGILALTGQIAELAGSLFPLAFLAAAIVTAFSAYSYVKLSNAYPSAGGIGMFLQKAYGKGTITAVGALLMYFSMVVNESLVARTFGTYIVQIFNIDPSSWIVTALSISVLIFAFLLNISGNRMIGLFSLVMAFIKIGGILIFAIGGLWISGVSFENTNIITSNTSGTSITDIM
;
A
#
# COMPACT_ATOMS: atom_id res chain seq x y z
N MET A 1 23.17 5.97 -3.26
CA MET A 1 22.18 5.37 -4.20
C MET A 1 22.03 6.29 -5.40
N SER A 2 21.81 5.75 -6.59
CA SER A 2 21.43 6.55 -7.76
C SER A 2 19.94 6.93 -7.69
N LEU A 3 19.53 7.97 -8.41
CA LEU A 3 18.13 8.41 -8.50
C LEU A 3 17.21 7.26 -8.95
N ILE A 4 17.60 6.53 -10.00
CA ILE A 4 16.85 5.39 -10.53
C ILE A 4 16.71 4.29 -9.47
N GLY A 5 17.79 4.01 -8.72
CA GLY A 5 17.76 3.03 -7.64
C GLY A 5 16.81 3.44 -6.50
N ALA A 6 16.78 4.73 -6.15
CA ALA A 6 15.87 5.26 -5.13
C ALA A 6 14.40 5.19 -5.55
N VAL A 7 14.09 5.60 -6.79
CA VAL A 7 12.74 5.53 -7.34
C VAL A 7 12.27 4.08 -7.43
N SER A 8 13.10 3.19 -7.98
CA SER A 8 12.77 1.77 -8.09
C SER A 8 12.52 1.12 -6.74
N MET A 9 13.34 1.43 -5.73
CA MET A 9 13.15 0.90 -4.37
C MET A 9 11.84 1.40 -3.75
N GLY A 10 11.56 2.70 -3.88
CA GLY A 10 10.31 3.29 -3.36
C GLY A 10 9.06 2.70 -3.99
N THR A 11 9.02 2.62 -5.33
CA THR A 11 7.90 2.01 -6.07
C THR A 11 7.75 0.53 -5.73
N GLY A 12 8.88 -0.21 -5.63
CA GLY A 12 8.87 -1.62 -5.27
C GLY A 12 8.25 -1.90 -3.90
N VAL A 13 8.54 -1.06 -2.90
CA VAL A 13 7.94 -1.15 -1.56
C VAL A 13 6.43 -0.89 -1.60
N MET A 14 6.00 0.18 -2.27
CA MET A 14 4.57 0.56 -2.41
C MET A 14 3.74 -0.56 -3.04
N ILE A 15 4.21 -1.18 -4.14
CA ILE A 15 3.54 -2.30 -4.79
C ILE A 15 3.44 -3.51 -3.84
N GLY A 16 4.40 -3.70 -2.94
CA GLY A 16 4.45 -4.89 -2.09
C GLY A 16 3.54 -4.81 -0.89
N ALA A 17 3.86 -3.88 0.01
CA ALA A 17 3.10 -3.71 1.23
C ALA A 17 1.66 -3.26 0.92
N GLY A 18 1.46 -2.36 -0.05
CA GLY A 18 0.14 -1.81 -0.35
C GLY A 18 -0.76 -2.78 -1.12
N ILE A 19 -0.32 -3.19 -2.32
CA ILE A 19 -1.17 -3.96 -3.23
C ILE A 19 -1.41 -5.38 -2.71
N LEU A 20 -0.35 -6.07 -2.34
CA LEU A 20 -0.48 -7.49 -2.01
C LEU A 20 -1.01 -7.74 -0.61
N ALA A 21 -0.83 -6.82 0.35
CA ALA A 21 -1.28 -7.06 1.72
C ALA A 21 -2.70 -6.54 2.02
N LEU A 22 -3.12 -5.43 1.39
CA LEU A 22 -4.34 -4.73 1.80
C LEU A 22 -5.37 -4.58 0.68
N THR A 23 -4.95 -4.54 -0.58
CA THR A 23 -5.86 -4.12 -1.66
C THR A 23 -7.03 -5.08 -1.86
N GLY A 24 -6.84 -6.38 -1.66
CA GLY A 24 -7.93 -7.35 -1.69
C GLY A 24 -9.00 -7.07 -0.63
N GLN A 25 -8.58 -6.80 0.62
CA GLN A 25 -9.50 -6.49 1.72
C GLN A 25 -10.22 -5.16 1.49
N ILE A 26 -9.51 -4.15 0.98
CA ILE A 26 -10.12 -2.87 0.65
C ILE A 26 -11.10 -3.02 -0.51
N ALA A 27 -10.82 -3.86 -1.50
CA ALA A 27 -11.74 -4.16 -2.59
C ALA A 27 -13.01 -4.88 -2.10
N GLU A 28 -12.86 -5.84 -1.19
CA GLU A 28 -13.99 -6.52 -0.55
C GLU A 28 -14.89 -5.56 0.23
N LEU A 29 -14.29 -4.65 1.01
CA LEU A 29 -15.02 -3.67 1.83
C LEU A 29 -15.63 -2.52 1.01
N ALA A 30 -14.91 -2.02 0.00
CA ALA A 30 -15.34 -0.89 -0.82
C ALA A 30 -16.27 -1.30 -1.98
N GLY A 31 -16.26 -2.57 -2.39
CA GLY A 31 -17.06 -3.08 -3.50
C GLY A 31 -16.82 -2.28 -4.80
N SER A 32 -17.89 -1.81 -5.43
CA SER A 32 -17.82 -1.04 -6.68
C SER A 32 -17.15 0.33 -6.53
N LEU A 33 -17.06 0.89 -5.32
CA LEU A 33 -16.41 2.17 -5.04
C LEU A 33 -14.87 2.04 -4.93
N PHE A 34 -14.33 0.82 -5.01
CA PHE A 34 -12.91 0.54 -4.88
C PHE A 34 -12.01 1.45 -5.76
N PRO A 35 -12.28 1.67 -7.07
CA PRO A 35 -11.45 2.55 -7.89
C PRO A 35 -11.47 4.01 -7.42
N LEU A 36 -12.63 4.49 -6.94
CA LEU A 36 -12.77 5.86 -6.45
C LEU A 36 -12.04 6.06 -5.12
N ALA A 37 -12.07 5.06 -4.23
CA ALA A 37 -11.28 5.06 -2.99
C ALA A 37 -9.78 5.12 -3.29
N PHE A 38 -9.31 4.38 -4.30
CA PHE A 38 -7.91 4.41 -4.74
C PHE A 38 -7.52 5.77 -5.33
N LEU A 39 -8.40 6.40 -6.10
CA LEU A 39 -8.18 7.74 -6.65
C LEU A 39 -8.09 8.78 -5.52
N ALA A 40 -8.98 8.72 -4.53
CA ALA A 40 -8.92 9.60 -3.37
C ALA A 40 -7.60 9.43 -2.59
N ALA A 41 -7.16 8.19 -2.36
CA ALA A 41 -5.88 7.89 -1.71
C ALA A 41 -4.69 8.43 -2.51
N ALA A 42 -4.73 8.33 -3.85
CA ALA A 42 -3.70 8.88 -4.73
C ALA A 42 -3.59 10.41 -4.63
N ILE A 43 -4.73 11.12 -4.57
CA ILE A 43 -4.75 12.58 -4.41
C ILE A 43 -4.11 12.99 -3.07
N VAL A 44 -4.51 12.33 -1.97
CA VAL A 44 -3.94 12.62 -0.64
C VAL A 44 -2.43 12.37 -0.64
N THR A 45 -1.99 11.25 -1.23
CA THR A 45 -0.57 10.89 -1.33
C THR A 45 0.22 11.89 -2.17
N ALA A 46 -0.37 12.44 -3.24
CA ALA A 46 0.27 13.44 -4.09
C ALA A 46 0.59 14.74 -3.34
N PHE A 47 -0.32 15.21 -2.47
CA PHE A 47 -0.05 16.38 -1.62
C PHE A 47 1.11 16.12 -0.64
N SER A 48 1.18 14.92 -0.04
CA SER A 48 2.29 14.54 0.81
C SER A 48 3.61 14.47 0.03
N ALA A 49 3.61 13.84 -1.15
CA ALA A 49 4.78 13.72 -2.01
C ALA A 49 5.31 15.11 -2.44
N TYR A 50 4.42 16.02 -2.84
CA TYR A 50 4.80 17.39 -3.19
C TYR A 50 5.45 18.14 -2.02
N SER A 51 4.87 18.01 -0.82
CA SER A 51 5.43 18.60 0.40
C SER A 51 6.83 18.05 0.70
N TYR A 52 7.02 16.73 0.55
CA TYR A 52 8.32 16.08 0.72
C TYR A 52 9.36 16.57 -0.30
N VAL A 53 8.99 16.70 -1.58
CA VAL A 53 9.89 17.20 -2.62
C VAL A 53 10.34 18.63 -2.30
N LYS A 54 9.40 19.51 -1.93
CA LYS A 54 9.70 20.92 -1.63
C LYS A 54 10.60 21.04 -0.39
N LEU A 55 10.31 20.29 0.67
CA LEU A 55 11.11 20.28 1.90
C LEU A 55 12.49 19.65 1.71
N SER A 56 12.59 18.57 0.93
CA SER A 56 13.86 17.92 0.62
C SER A 56 14.78 18.82 -0.20
N ASN A 57 14.22 19.62 -1.11
CA ASN A 57 14.98 20.61 -1.88
C ASN A 57 15.40 21.82 -1.02
N ALA A 58 14.54 22.28 -0.11
CA ALA A 58 14.84 23.41 0.76
C ALA A 58 15.85 23.07 1.86
N TYR A 59 15.81 21.85 2.38
CA TYR A 59 16.60 21.40 3.53
C TYR A 59 17.28 20.05 3.25
N PRO A 60 18.26 20.00 2.33
CA PRO A 60 18.98 18.76 2.02
C PRO A 60 19.81 18.33 3.22
N SER A 61 19.53 17.14 3.74
CA SER A 61 20.19 16.62 4.94
C SER A 61 20.09 15.11 5.07
N ALA A 62 21.07 14.53 5.77
CA ALA A 62 21.04 13.13 6.19
C ALA A 62 20.02 12.84 7.30
N GLY A 63 19.44 13.87 7.95
CA GLY A 63 18.49 13.72 9.06
C GLY A 63 17.06 13.29 8.67
N GLY A 64 16.77 13.18 7.37
CA GLY A 64 15.49 12.69 6.86
C GLY A 64 14.27 13.50 7.32
N ILE A 65 13.13 12.82 7.44
CA ILE A 65 11.82 13.44 7.72
C ILE A 65 11.79 14.11 9.11
N GLY A 66 12.56 13.58 10.07
CA GLY A 66 12.69 14.19 11.40
C GLY A 66 13.30 15.59 11.35
N MET A 67 14.18 15.85 10.37
CA MET A 67 14.70 17.21 10.14
C MET A 67 13.61 18.16 9.63
N PHE A 68 12.68 17.68 8.81
CA PHE A 68 11.56 18.50 8.33
C PHE A 68 10.67 18.95 9.49
N LEU A 69 10.38 18.04 10.43
CA LEU A 69 9.65 18.40 11.65
C LEU A 69 10.42 19.42 12.48
N GLN A 70 11.73 19.22 12.68
CA GLN A 70 12.56 20.19 13.41
C GLN A 70 12.58 21.55 12.73
N LYS A 71 12.57 21.60 11.40
CA LYS A 71 12.59 22.87 10.66
C LYS A 71 11.24 23.58 10.65
N ALA A 72 10.15 22.83 10.66
CA ALA A 72 8.80 23.36 10.73
C ALA A 72 8.40 23.83 12.14
N TYR A 73 8.76 23.07 13.18
CA TYR A 73 8.30 23.29 14.56
C TYR A 73 9.40 23.67 15.55
N GLY A 74 10.65 23.78 15.10
CA GLY A 74 11.79 24.09 15.95
C GLY A 74 12.28 22.90 16.79
N LYS A 75 13.23 23.17 17.68
CA LYS A 75 13.70 22.18 18.66
C LYS A 75 12.77 22.21 19.87
N GLY A 76 12.03 21.13 20.11
CA GLY A 76 11.10 21.07 21.24
C GLY A 76 10.23 19.82 21.23
N THR A 77 9.29 19.77 22.17
CA THR A 77 8.43 18.60 22.43
C THR A 77 7.59 18.21 21.23
N ILE A 78 7.06 19.17 20.46
CA ILE A 78 6.23 18.88 19.28
C ILE A 78 7.02 18.09 18.23
N THR A 79 8.25 18.51 17.94
CA THR A 79 9.15 17.80 17.02
C THR A 79 9.48 16.40 17.55
N ALA A 80 9.75 16.26 18.85
CA ALA A 80 10.07 14.97 19.46
C ALA A 80 8.88 14.00 19.41
N VAL A 81 7.68 14.47 19.77
CA VAL A 81 6.45 13.68 19.72
C VAL A 81 6.10 13.32 18.28
N GLY A 82 6.20 14.25 17.34
CA GLY A 82 5.96 13.97 15.92
C GLY A 82 6.94 12.93 15.35
N ALA A 83 8.22 13.01 15.70
CA ALA A 83 9.20 12.01 15.32
C ALA A 83 8.91 10.64 15.95
N LEU A 84 8.45 10.61 17.20
CA LEU A 84 8.06 9.38 17.89
C LEU A 84 6.80 8.75 17.25
N LEU A 85 5.79 9.55 16.91
CA LEU A 85 4.60 9.09 16.19
C LEU A 85 4.96 8.52 14.82
N MET A 86 5.90 9.14 14.11
CA MET A 86 6.42 8.62 12.84
C MET A 86 7.12 7.26 13.03
N TYR A 87 7.93 7.12 14.09
CA TYR A 87 8.55 5.85 14.44
C TYR A 87 7.50 4.77 14.75
N PHE A 88 6.50 5.06 15.57
CA PHE A 88 5.42 4.11 15.84
C PHE A 88 4.63 3.74 14.58
N SER A 89 4.34 4.70 13.70
CA SER A 89 3.68 4.42 12.41
C SER A 89 4.49 3.43 11.57
N MET A 90 5.82 3.57 11.52
CA MET A 90 6.68 2.61 10.82
C MET A 90 6.62 1.22 11.44
N VAL A 91 6.69 1.12 12.77
CA VAL A 91 6.63 -0.17 13.48
C VAL A 91 5.28 -0.87 13.24
N VAL A 92 4.17 -0.12 13.28
CA VAL A 92 2.83 -0.66 13.01
C VAL A 92 2.72 -1.14 11.56
N ASN A 93 3.25 -0.38 10.58
CA ASN A 93 3.22 -0.77 9.18
C ASN A 93 4.00 -2.06 8.91
N GLU A 94 5.21 -2.20 9.46
CA GLU A 94 6.00 -3.45 9.33
C GLU A 94 5.28 -4.63 9.99
N SER A 95 4.66 -4.40 11.16
CA SER A 95 3.90 -5.43 11.88
C SER A 95 2.68 -5.90 11.08
N LEU A 96 1.98 -4.98 10.43
CA LEU A 96 0.84 -5.28 9.57
C LEU A 96 1.26 -6.18 8.39
N VAL A 97 2.33 -5.81 7.68
CA VAL A 97 2.84 -6.59 6.54
C VAL A 97 3.30 -7.98 6.99
N ALA A 98 4.02 -8.08 8.10
CA ALA A 98 4.45 -9.35 8.66
C ALA A 98 3.27 -10.25 9.05
N ARG A 99 2.21 -9.67 9.64
CA ARG A 99 1.00 -10.40 9.99
C ARG A 99 0.28 -10.93 8.76
N THR A 100 0.14 -10.09 7.74
CA THR A 100 -0.48 -10.50 6.47
C THR A 100 0.31 -11.62 5.79
N PHE A 101 1.64 -11.55 5.81
CA PHE A 101 2.49 -12.64 5.32
C PHE A 101 2.19 -13.97 6.03
N GLY A 102 2.15 -13.97 7.36
CA GLY A 102 1.83 -15.16 8.15
C GLY A 102 0.45 -15.74 7.80
N THR A 103 -0.57 -14.87 7.69
CA THR A 103 -1.94 -15.27 7.35
C THR A 103 -2.04 -15.88 5.95
N TYR A 104 -1.33 -15.34 4.95
CA TYR A 104 -1.37 -15.91 3.60
C TYR A 104 -0.67 -17.26 3.50
N ILE A 105 0.44 -17.47 4.22
CA ILE A 105 1.14 -18.76 4.20
C ILE A 105 0.27 -19.86 4.80
N VAL A 106 -0.42 -19.61 5.93
CA VAL A 106 -1.26 -20.63 6.58
C VAL A 106 -2.49 -21.01 5.73
N GLN A 107 -3.01 -20.08 4.93
CA GLN A 107 -4.13 -20.35 4.01
C GLN A 107 -3.77 -21.40 2.95
N ILE A 108 -2.53 -21.43 2.47
CA ILE A 108 -2.06 -22.41 1.48
C ILE A 108 -2.11 -23.84 2.07
N PHE A 109 -1.84 -23.98 3.36
CA PHE A 109 -1.87 -25.26 4.08
C PHE A 109 -3.21 -25.55 4.76
N ASN A 110 -4.23 -24.72 4.50
CA ASN A 110 -5.56 -24.83 5.11
C ASN A 110 -5.54 -24.86 6.65
N ILE A 111 -4.60 -24.12 7.25
CA ILE A 111 -4.44 -23.95 8.70
C ILE A 111 -5.26 -22.74 9.16
N ASP A 112 -5.90 -22.86 10.32
CA ASP A 112 -6.71 -21.79 10.91
C ASP A 112 -5.89 -20.48 11.10
N PRO A 113 -6.38 -19.32 10.61
CA PRO A 113 -5.72 -18.02 10.78
C PRO A 113 -5.55 -17.57 12.25
N SER A 114 -6.31 -18.15 13.19
CA SER A 114 -6.17 -17.91 14.63
C SER A 114 -5.02 -18.70 15.26
N SER A 115 -4.41 -19.63 14.50
CA SER A 115 -3.30 -20.45 14.98
C SER A 115 -2.09 -19.61 15.37
N TRP A 116 -1.39 -20.04 16.42
CA TRP A 116 -0.13 -19.47 16.87
C TRP A 116 0.95 -19.48 15.76
N ILE A 117 0.80 -20.36 14.75
CA ILE A 117 1.68 -20.47 13.58
C ILE A 117 1.73 -19.15 12.80
N VAL A 118 0.61 -18.42 12.70
CA VAL A 118 0.59 -17.09 12.04
C VAL A 118 1.55 -16.14 12.76
N THR A 119 1.48 -16.10 14.10
CA THR A 119 2.38 -15.27 14.91
C THR A 119 3.83 -15.70 14.75
N ALA A 120 4.11 -17.01 14.78
CA ALA A 120 5.46 -17.55 14.61
C ALA A 120 6.07 -17.18 13.24
N LEU A 121 5.30 -17.31 12.16
CA LEU A 121 5.72 -16.90 10.81
C LEU A 121 5.93 -15.39 10.69
N SER A 122 5.04 -14.59 11.30
CA SER A 122 5.15 -13.13 11.32
C SER A 122 6.44 -12.66 12.00
N ILE A 123 6.77 -13.24 13.16
CA ILE A 123 8.01 -12.93 13.87
C ILE A 123 9.22 -13.41 13.07
N SER A 124 9.14 -14.59 12.45
CA SER A 124 10.22 -15.17 11.65
C SER A 124 10.58 -14.27 10.46
N VAL A 125 9.58 -13.72 9.75
CA VAL A 125 9.83 -12.81 8.63
C VAL A 125 10.41 -11.46 9.09
N LEU A 126 10.02 -10.95 10.27
CA LEU A 126 10.63 -9.75 10.85
C LEU A 126 12.09 -9.97 11.23
N ILE A 127 12.42 -11.13 11.83
CA ILE A 127 13.81 -11.50 12.13
C ILE A 127 14.62 -11.59 10.84
N PHE A 128 14.07 -12.22 9.80
CA PHE A 128 14.71 -12.29 8.49
C PHE A 128 14.93 -10.90 7.88
N ALA A 129 13.93 -10.01 7.91
CA ALA A 129 14.04 -8.65 7.44
C ALA A 129 15.10 -7.84 8.23
N PHE A 130 15.18 -8.05 9.54
CA PHE A 130 16.20 -7.45 10.39
C PHE A 130 17.62 -7.91 10.02
N LEU A 131 17.80 -9.22 9.76
CA LEU A 131 19.09 -9.75 9.29
C LEU A 131 19.48 -9.16 7.93
N LEU A 132 18.52 -9.02 7.01
CA LEU A 132 18.75 -8.35 5.72
C LEU A 132 19.12 -6.87 5.90
N ASN A 133 18.49 -6.18 6.85
CA ASN A 133 18.76 -4.77 7.15
C ASN A 133 20.20 -4.58 7.65
N ILE A 134 20.67 -5.44 8.56
CA ILE A 134 22.05 -5.40 9.08
C ILE A 134 23.08 -5.81 8.01
N SER A 135 22.69 -6.67 7.05
CA SER A 135 23.58 -7.13 5.97
C SER A 135 23.98 -6.03 4.98
N GLY A 136 23.44 -4.82 5.12
CA GLY A 136 23.87 -3.62 4.41
C GLY A 136 23.06 -3.30 3.14
N ASN A 137 23.22 -2.06 2.67
CA ASN A 137 22.36 -1.49 1.64
C ASN A 137 22.48 -2.13 0.24
N ARG A 138 23.56 -2.89 -0.02
CA ARG A 138 23.71 -3.61 -1.29
C ARG A 138 22.82 -4.86 -1.33
N MET A 139 22.79 -5.61 -0.23
CA MET A 139 21.96 -6.80 -0.06
C MET A 139 20.47 -6.45 -0.13
N ILE A 140 20.06 -5.42 0.63
CA ILE A 140 18.65 -4.98 0.65
C ILE A 140 18.18 -4.54 -0.75
N GLY A 141 19.03 -3.83 -1.50
CA GLY A 141 18.70 -3.37 -2.85
C GLY A 141 18.54 -4.51 -3.83
N LEU A 142 19.44 -5.50 -3.79
CA LEU A 142 19.36 -6.67 -4.67
C LEU A 142 18.14 -7.53 -4.33
N PHE A 143 17.87 -7.76 -3.05
CA PHE A 143 16.69 -8.48 -2.60
C PHE A 143 15.38 -7.77 -3.01
N SER A 144 15.33 -6.44 -2.85
CA SER A 144 14.20 -5.62 -3.27
C SER A 144 13.95 -5.71 -4.77
N LEU A 145 15.01 -5.67 -5.59
CA LEU A 145 14.93 -5.81 -7.04
C LEU A 145 14.39 -7.20 -7.44
N VAL A 146 14.95 -8.27 -6.88
CA VAL A 146 14.50 -9.66 -7.16
C VAL A 146 13.03 -9.82 -6.77
N MET A 147 12.64 -9.36 -5.58
CA MET A 147 11.25 -9.40 -5.13
C MET A 147 10.32 -8.59 -6.05
N ALA A 148 10.76 -7.44 -6.57
CA ALA A 148 9.97 -6.66 -7.51
C ALA A 148 9.65 -7.46 -8.77
N PHE A 149 10.62 -8.15 -9.37
CA PHE A 149 10.38 -9.00 -10.54
C PHE A 149 9.42 -10.14 -10.24
N ILE A 150 9.60 -10.84 -9.10
CA ILE A 150 8.70 -11.92 -8.67
C ILE A 150 7.26 -11.41 -8.54
N LYS A 151 7.08 -10.24 -7.92
CA LYS A 151 5.75 -9.65 -7.70
C LYS A 151 5.08 -9.19 -8.99
N ILE A 152 5.83 -8.55 -9.88
CA ILE A 152 5.31 -8.14 -11.20
C ILE A 152 4.86 -9.39 -11.98
N GLY A 153 5.67 -10.45 -11.97
CA GLY A 153 5.29 -11.74 -12.57
C GLY A 153 4.00 -12.30 -11.98
N GLY A 154 3.87 -12.31 -10.65
CA GLY A 154 2.65 -12.76 -9.97
C GLY A 154 1.42 -11.96 -10.35
N ILE A 155 1.53 -10.62 -10.40
CA ILE A 155 0.43 -9.74 -10.82
C ILE A 155 0.02 -10.00 -12.27
N LEU A 156 0.98 -10.18 -13.18
CA LEU A 156 0.69 -10.48 -14.59
C LEU A 156 -0.07 -11.80 -14.74
N ILE A 157 0.37 -12.85 -14.05
CA ILE A 157 -0.32 -14.14 -14.05
C ILE A 157 -1.75 -13.99 -13.53
N PHE A 158 -1.92 -13.26 -12.42
CA PHE A 158 -3.24 -13.03 -11.83
C PHE A 158 -4.15 -12.22 -12.76
N ALA A 159 -3.62 -11.17 -13.40
CA ALA A 159 -4.37 -10.33 -14.33
C ALA A 159 -4.83 -11.11 -15.57
N ILE A 160 -3.94 -11.93 -16.17
CA ILE A 160 -4.28 -12.77 -17.32
C ILE A 160 -5.32 -13.83 -16.93
N GLY A 161 -5.13 -14.49 -15.78
CA GLY A 161 -6.09 -15.47 -15.26
C GLY A 161 -7.46 -14.86 -14.99
N GLY A 162 -7.51 -13.69 -14.36
CA GLY A 162 -8.74 -12.95 -14.10
C GLY A 162 -9.47 -12.56 -15.40
N LEU A 163 -8.75 -12.05 -16.39
CA LEU A 163 -9.31 -11.73 -17.71
C LEU A 163 -9.87 -12.98 -18.42
N TRP A 164 -9.18 -14.11 -18.32
CA TRP A 164 -9.61 -15.37 -18.92
C TRP A 164 -10.90 -15.89 -18.28
N ILE A 165 -11.00 -15.83 -16.95
CA ILE A 165 -12.17 -16.27 -16.18
C ILE A 165 -13.35 -15.31 -16.35
N SER A 166 -13.09 -14.01 -16.46
CA SER A 166 -14.14 -12.98 -16.63
C SER A 166 -14.87 -13.07 -17.97
N GLY A 167 -14.39 -13.87 -18.93
CA GLY A 167 -15.06 -14.08 -20.21
C GLY A 167 -15.34 -12.77 -20.95
N VAL A 168 -14.36 -11.85 -20.95
CA VAL A 168 -14.32 -10.51 -21.60
C VAL A 168 -15.66 -10.02 -22.15
N SER A 169 -16.60 -9.76 -21.24
CA SER A 169 -17.86 -9.09 -21.56
C SER A 169 -17.78 -7.72 -20.93
N PHE A 170 -17.44 -6.71 -21.75
CA PHE A 170 -17.50 -5.32 -21.33
C PHE A 170 -18.98 -4.98 -21.13
N GLU A 171 -19.48 -5.17 -19.92
CA GLU A 171 -20.80 -4.69 -19.54
C GLU A 171 -20.73 -3.17 -19.52
N ASN A 172 -21.06 -2.57 -20.66
CA ASN A 172 -21.25 -1.13 -20.78
C ASN A 172 -22.21 -0.74 -19.66
N THR A 173 -21.69 -0.04 -18.65
CA THR A 173 -22.50 0.61 -17.63
C THR A 173 -23.33 1.66 -18.35
N ASN A 174 -24.45 1.24 -18.94
CA ASN A 174 -25.48 2.13 -19.41
C ASN A 174 -25.97 2.81 -18.13
N ILE A 175 -25.53 4.05 -17.94
CA ILE A 175 -26.14 4.95 -16.96
C ILE A 175 -27.62 4.94 -17.31
N ILE A 176 -28.41 4.24 -16.51
CA ILE A 176 -29.86 4.21 -16.63
C ILE A 176 -30.28 5.66 -16.45
N THR A 177 -30.50 6.33 -17.58
CA THR A 177 -31.19 7.60 -17.61
C THR A 177 -32.60 7.23 -17.20
N SER A 178 -32.90 7.40 -15.91
CA SER A 178 -34.26 7.29 -15.41
C SER A 178 -35.08 8.33 -16.16
N ASN A 179 -35.75 7.89 -17.23
CA ASN A 179 -36.84 8.62 -17.85
C ASN A 179 -37.87 8.83 -16.74
N THR A 180 -37.88 10.03 -16.18
CA THR A 180 -39.02 10.57 -15.44
C THR A 180 -40.16 10.72 -16.45
N SER A 181 -40.83 9.61 -16.74
CA SER A 181 -42.12 9.59 -17.42
C SER A 181 -43.09 10.32 -16.49
N GLY A 182 -43.46 11.53 -16.87
CA GLY A 182 -44.40 12.36 -16.12
C GLY A 182 -45.67 11.58 -15.80
N THR A 183 -46.03 11.57 -14.52
CA THR A 183 -47.38 11.23 -14.08
C THR A 183 -48.35 12.22 -14.71
N SER A 184 -49.02 11.78 -15.78
CA SER A 184 -50.13 12.52 -16.37
C SER A 184 -51.28 12.59 -15.36
N ILE A 185 -51.76 13.81 -15.14
CA ILE A 185 -52.76 14.20 -14.13
C ILE A 185 -54.19 13.79 -14.57
N THR A 186 -54.34 12.63 -15.22
CA THR A 186 -55.62 12.16 -15.78
C THR A 186 -56.29 11.05 -14.98
N ASP A 187 -55.65 10.52 -13.94
CA ASP A 187 -56.20 9.43 -13.11
C ASP A 187 -56.98 9.92 -11.87
N ILE A 188 -57.42 11.19 -11.84
CA ILE A 188 -58.19 11.76 -10.70
C ILE A 188 -59.49 12.47 -11.15
N MET A 189 -60.12 12.04 -12.25
CA MET A 189 -61.49 12.45 -12.59
C MET A 189 -62.37 11.25 -12.92
#